data_AF-A0A3M0XIP0-F1
#
_entry.id   AF-A0A3M0XIP0-F1
#
_cell.length_a   1.000
_cell.length_b   1.000
_cell.length_c   1.000
_cell.angle_alpha   90.00
_cell.angle_beta   90.00
_cell.angle_gamma   90.00
#
_symmetry.space_group_name_H-M   'P 1'
#
loop_
_entity.id
_entity.type
_entity.pdbx_description
1 polymer ?
#
loop_
_entity_poly.entity_id
_entity_poly.type
_entity_poly.pdbx_seq_one_letter_code
_entity_poly.pdbx_strand_id
1 'polypeptide(L)'
;MFVRVVDNSKTNLATVLEEAFSKASQARFAVAFLSLSGVSIIERWLDDLLQRGGDAEFLVGLDFHTTAPEALRHLWRKQQQFDRYRLICFRGKETYHPKLYLFREENGLQAIVGSSNLTEGGLRANVEVNVMLDFPNAEDETAQALLDFYTRLKFSQGCFVPDEAYIEQYARVAERVRATRKAADADAVKDLAVREKALPQVVPSARDLSGWQRLVYSRLPTGKFATSDLYAFVPEFQKAYPENANIEAKIRQVLQQLRDLGLVHHLGRGEWQLNESVER
;
A
#
# COMPACT_ATOMS: atom_id res chain seq x y z
N MET A 1 -2.00 -21.24 6.40
CA MET A 1 -2.94 -20.16 6.05
C MET A 1 -4.34 -20.55 6.49
N PHE A 2 -5.05 -19.65 7.18
CA PHE A 2 -6.48 -19.80 7.49
C PHE A 2 -7.30 -18.81 6.64
N VAL A 3 -8.49 -19.21 6.21
CA VAL A 3 -9.34 -18.44 5.28
C VAL A 3 -10.74 -18.30 5.84
N ARG A 4 -11.28 -17.07 5.87
CA ARG A 4 -12.65 -16.77 6.32
C ARG A 4 -13.34 -15.82 5.34
N VAL A 5 -14.59 -16.10 4.98
CA VAL A 5 -15.45 -15.18 4.22
C VAL A 5 -16.09 -14.18 5.19
N VAL A 6 -16.12 -12.90 4.81
CA VAL A 6 -16.66 -11.78 5.59
C VAL A 6 -17.59 -10.96 4.68
N ASP A 7 -18.88 -10.97 4.99
CA ASP A 7 -19.95 -10.51 4.09
C ASP A 7 -20.92 -9.50 4.74
N ASN A 8 -20.60 -9.02 5.95
CA ASN A 8 -21.48 -8.18 6.77
C ASN A 8 -22.81 -8.82 7.20
N SER A 9 -23.05 -10.12 6.95
CA SER A 9 -24.29 -10.80 7.36
C SER A 9 -24.19 -11.39 8.77
N LYS A 10 -23.10 -12.12 9.06
CA LYS A 10 -22.84 -12.76 10.36
C LYS A 10 -21.74 -12.07 11.13
N THR A 11 -20.67 -11.70 10.44
CA THR A 11 -19.54 -10.96 10.97
C THR A 11 -19.26 -9.84 10.00
N ASN A 12 -19.29 -8.60 10.50
CA ASN A 12 -18.97 -7.45 9.67
C ASN A 12 -17.46 -7.20 9.63
N LEU A 13 -17.03 -6.49 8.59
CA LEU A 13 -15.62 -6.21 8.40
C LEU A 13 -15.04 -5.38 9.55
N ALA A 14 -15.81 -4.47 10.17
CA ALA A 14 -15.33 -3.71 11.32
C ALA A 14 -14.86 -4.61 12.48
N THR A 15 -15.60 -5.67 12.82
CA THR A 15 -15.18 -6.65 13.85
C THR A 15 -13.88 -7.36 13.46
N VAL A 16 -13.72 -7.73 12.19
CA VAL A 16 -12.48 -8.36 11.71
C VAL A 16 -11.30 -7.40 11.77
N LEU A 17 -11.51 -6.14 11.41
CA LEU A 17 -10.47 -5.12 11.51
C LEU A 17 -10.07 -4.87 12.97
N GLU A 18 -11.02 -4.84 13.92
CA GLU A 18 -10.71 -4.71 15.35
C GLU A 18 -9.76 -5.83 15.84
N GLU A 19 -10.10 -7.09 15.50
CA GLU A 19 -9.25 -8.24 15.80
C GLU A 19 -7.85 -8.09 15.18
N ALA A 20 -7.77 -7.68 13.92
CA ALA A 20 -6.52 -7.47 13.19
C ALA A 20 -5.67 -6.38 13.84
N PHE A 21 -6.28 -5.24 14.14
CA PHE A 21 -5.62 -4.13 14.82
C PHE A 21 -5.08 -4.55 16.18
N SER A 22 -5.75 -5.41 16.95
CA SER A 22 -5.28 -5.77 18.30
C SER A 22 -3.90 -6.45 18.32
N LYS A 23 -3.49 -7.09 17.21
CA LYS A 23 -2.23 -7.86 17.09
C LYS A 23 -1.19 -7.17 16.21
N ALA A 24 -1.61 -6.21 15.40
CA ALA A 24 -0.76 -5.62 14.38
C ALA A 24 0.34 -4.72 14.96
N SER A 25 1.53 -4.81 14.39
CA SER A 25 2.60 -3.81 14.48
C SER A 25 2.55 -2.80 13.33
N GLN A 26 1.87 -3.14 12.23
CA GLN A 26 1.65 -2.22 11.11
C GLN A 26 0.31 -2.48 10.43
N ALA A 27 -0.38 -1.41 10.03
CA ALA A 27 -1.62 -1.45 9.26
C ALA A 27 -1.44 -0.69 7.93
N ARG A 28 -1.79 -1.33 6.81
CA ARG A 28 -1.71 -0.75 5.47
C ARG A 28 -3.05 -0.88 4.76
N PHE A 29 -3.54 0.22 4.21
CA PHE A 29 -4.81 0.32 3.53
C PHE A 29 -4.57 0.71 2.08
N ALA A 30 -5.14 -0.03 1.13
CA ALA A 30 -5.23 0.37 -0.28
C ALA A 30 -6.70 0.30 -0.69
N VAL A 31 -7.36 1.45 -0.74
CA VAL A 31 -8.81 1.56 -0.96
C VAL A 31 -9.14 2.52 -2.08
N ALA A 32 -10.12 2.15 -2.91
CA ALA A 32 -10.58 2.96 -4.03
C ALA A 32 -11.16 4.30 -3.57
N PHE A 33 -11.85 4.30 -2.43
CA PHE A 33 -12.29 5.51 -1.74
C PHE A 33 -12.54 5.26 -0.26
N LEU A 34 -12.68 6.36 0.50
CA LEU A 34 -13.02 6.32 1.92
C LEU A 34 -13.97 7.47 2.30
N SER A 35 -14.69 7.28 3.41
CA SER A 35 -15.53 8.32 4.04
C SER A 35 -15.03 8.64 5.44
N LEU A 36 -15.40 9.81 5.97
CA LEU A 36 -15.06 10.14 7.36
C LEU A 36 -15.70 9.15 8.33
N SER A 37 -16.94 8.74 8.07
CA SER A 37 -17.61 7.72 8.90
C SER A 37 -16.88 6.38 8.91
N GLY A 38 -16.27 5.96 7.80
CA GLY A 38 -15.45 4.75 7.74
C GLY A 38 -14.16 4.88 8.55
N VAL A 39 -13.49 6.03 8.44
CA VAL A 39 -12.28 6.33 9.22
C VAL A 39 -12.60 6.39 10.72
N SER A 40 -13.69 7.05 11.11
CA SER A 40 -14.12 7.16 12.51
C SER A 40 -14.37 5.80 13.18
N ILE A 41 -14.77 4.77 12.43
CA ILE A 41 -14.96 3.42 12.97
C ILE A 41 -13.64 2.83 13.46
N ILE A 42 -12.54 3.05 12.72
CA ILE A 42 -11.23 2.48 13.03
C ILE A 42 -10.34 3.40 13.88
N GLU A 43 -10.76 4.65 14.10
CA GLU A 43 -9.94 5.72 14.70
C GLU A 43 -9.31 5.31 16.03
N ARG A 44 -10.10 4.72 16.94
CA ARG A 44 -9.59 4.28 18.24
C ARG A 44 -8.50 3.21 18.09
N TRP A 45 -8.73 2.20 17.26
CA TRP A 45 -7.78 1.09 17.08
C TRP A 45 -6.50 1.54 16.37
N LEU A 46 -6.64 2.52 15.49
CA LEU A 46 -5.53 3.20 14.83
C LEU A 46 -4.69 4.00 15.82
N ASP A 47 -5.33 4.74 16.74
CA ASP A 47 -4.63 5.44 17.82
C ASP A 47 -3.92 4.47 18.76
N ASP A 48 -4.57 3.37 19.13
CA ASP A 48 -3.98 2.30 19.94
C ASP A 48 -2.75 1.67 19.24
N LEU A 49 -2.78 1.53 17.91
CA LEU A 49 -1.64 1.06 17.10
C LEU A 49 -0.47 2.04 17.14
N LEU A 50 -0.73 3.33 16.95
CA LEU A 50 0.31 4.35 16.94
C LEU A 50 0.93 4.54 18.33
N GLN A 51 0.13 4.50 19.39
CA GLN A 51 0.58 4.65 20.78
C GLN A 51 1.52 3.53 21.22
N ARG A 52 1.33 2.30 20.72
CA ARG A 52 2.27 1.18 20.96
C ARG A 52 3.46 1.16 19.99
N GLY A 53 3.66 2.22 19.20
CA GLY A 53 4.79 2.38 18.29
C GLY A 53 4.64 1.68 16.94
N GLY A 54 3.43 1.26 16.58
CA GLY A 54 3.14 0.69 15.27
C GLY A 54 3.02 1.75 14.17
N ASP A 55 3.00 1.29 12.92
CA ASP A 55 2.93 2.15 11.74
C ASP A 55 1.58 2.02 11.02
N ALA A 56 1.09 3.12 10.44
CA ALA A 56 -0.12 3.10 9.62
C ALA A 56 0.10 3.82 8.28
N GLU A 57 -0.37 3.21 7.19
CA GLU A 57 -0.24 3.79 5.85
C GLU A 57 -1.55 3.65 5.06
N PHE A 58 -2.02 4.76 4.50
CA PHE A 58 -3.22 4.84 3.67
C PHE A 58 -2.84 5.17 2.25
N LEU A 59 -3.23 4.32 1.30
CA LEU A 59 -3.15 4.55 -0.12
C LEU A 59 -4.58 4.64 -0.70
N VAL A 60 -4.96 5.86 -1.11
CA VAL A 60 -6.36 6.23 -1.33
C VAL A 60 -6.57 6.70 -2.77
N GLY A 61 -7.52 6.08 -3.47
CA GLY A 61 -7.93 6.49 -4.81
C GLY A 61 -8.75 7.79 -4.81
N LEU A 62 -8.53 8.61 -5.83
CA LEU A 62 -9.27 9.87 -6.05
C LEU A 62 -10.01 9.93 -7.40
N ASP A 63 -9.87 8.91 -8.26
CA ASP A 63 -10.36 8.92 -9.65
C ASP A 63 -11.86 9.20 -9.79
N PHE A 64 -12.66 8.74 -8.83
CA PHE A 64 -14.12 8.89 -8.85
C PHE A 64 -14.64 10.17 -8.18
N HIS A 65 -13.77 10.98 -7.57
CA HIS A 65 -14.17 12.08 -6.69
C HIS A 65 -15.11 11.62 -5.54
N THR A 66 -15.04 10.33 -5.19
CA THR A 66 -15.90 9.70 -4.16
C THR A 66 -15.29 9.83 -2.78
N THR A 67 -13.96 9.79 -2.66
CA THR A 67 -13.26 9.98 -1.39
C THR A 67 -13.68 11.29 -0.75
N ALA A 68 -14.11 11.22 0.51
CA ALA A 68 -14.59 12.37 1.27
C ALA A 68 -13.45 13.36 1.57
N PRO A 69 -13.53 14.63 1.12
CA PRO A 69 -12.49 15.63 1.41
C PRO A 69 -12.21 15.82 2.91
N GLU A 70 -13.26 15.78 3.73
CA GLU A 70 -13.15 15.85 5.19
C GLU A 70 -12.37 14.66 5.79
N ALA A 71 -12.43 13.50 5.16
CA ALA A 71 -11.67 12.33 5.58
C ALA A 71 -10.19 12.46 5.18
N LEU A 72 -9.89 12.94 3.96
CA LEU A 72 -8.50 13.25 3.58
C LEU A 72 -7.88 14.28 4.52
N ARG A 73 -8.63 15.34 4.87
CA ARG A 73 -8.18 16.36 5.82
C ARG A 73 -7.89 15.76 7.20
N HIS A 74 -8.73 14.82 7.66
CA HIS A 74 -8.53 14.10 8.92
C HIS A 74 -7.25 13.26 8.91
N LEU A 75 -7.07 12.42 7.89
CA LEU A 75 -5.86 11.58 7.75
C LEU A 75 -4.60 12.45 7.60
N TRP A 76 -4.65 13.53 6.82
CA TRP A 76 -3.53 14.46 6.64
C TRP A 76 -3.12 15.14 7.95
N ARG A 77 -4.09 15.59 8.75
CA ARG A 77 -3.80 16.17 10.08
C ARG A 77 -3.15 15.16 11.02
N LYS A 78 -3.59 13.89 10.98
CA LYS A 78 -2.97 12.82 11.77
C LYS A 78 -1.53 12.54 11.31
N GLN A 79 -1.26 12.58 10.00
CA GLN A 79 0.11 12.51 9.47
C GLN A 79 1.03 13.60 10.04
N GLN A 80 0.53 14.82 10.27
CA GLN A 80 1.35 15.89 10.87
C GLN A 80 1.67 15.65 12.35
N GLN A 81 0.96 14.75 13.02
CA GLN A 81 1.12 14.45 14.44
C GLN A 81 1.98 13.21 14.71
N PHE A 82 2.09 12.30 13.73
CA PHE A 82 2.75 11.01 13.89
C PHE A 82 3.67 10.70 12.70
N ASP A 83 4.98 10.63 12.93
CA ASP A 83 5.98 10.26 11.90
C ASP A 83 5.74 8.85 11.30
N ARG A 84 5.07 7.99 12.06
CA ARG A 84 4.72 6.60 11.70
C ARG A 84 3.39 6.48 10.95
N TYR A 85 2.81 7.61 10.57
CA TYR A 85 1.54 7.68 9.87
C TYR A 85 1.74 8.27 8.49
N ARG A 86 1.26 7.60 7.43
CA ARG A 86 1.43 8.04 6.05
C ARG A 86 0.11 8.03 5.28
N LEU A 87 -0.12 9.11 4.54
CA LEU A 87 -1.21 9.28 3.59
C LEU A 87 -0.61 9.47 2.20
N ILE A 88 -1.03 8.60 1.30
CA ILE A 88 -0.66 8.61 -0.11
C ILE A 88 -1.98 8.61 -0.90
N CYS A 89 -2.07 9.51 -1.87
CA CYS A 89 -3.18 9.56 -2.79
C CYS A 89 -2.76 9.02 -4.15
N PHE A 90 -3.68 8.35 -4.82
CA PHE A 90 -3.53 7.93 -6.20
C PHE A 90 -4.54 8.67 -7.08
N ARG A 91 -4.05 9.22 -8.19
CA ARG A 91 -4.91 9.58 -9.32
C ARG A 91 -4.21 9.26 -10.65
N GLY A 92 -4.91 8.52 -11.50
CA GLY A 92 -4.34 7.97 -12.72
C GLY A 92 -5.27 8.03 -13.93
N LYS A 93 -4.77 7.57 -15.07
CA LYS A 93 -5.62 7.33 -16.25
C LYS A 93 -6.47 6.08 -16.09
N GLU A 94 -5.91 5.09 -15.41
CA GLU A 94 -6.59 3.84 -15.08
C GLU A 94 -7.28 3.97 -13.74
N THR A 95 -8.39 3.26 -13.61
CA THR A 95 -9.20 3.25 -12.40
C THR A 95 -8.47 2.54 -11.25
N TYR A 96 -8.20 3.27 -10.16
CA TYR A 96 -7.73 2.71 -8.91
C TYR A 96 -8.88 2.13 -8.10
N HIS A 97 -9.03 0.80 -8.17
CA HIS A 97 -10.14 0.11 -7.50
C HIS A 97 -9.81 -0.98 -6.45
N PRO A 98 -8.58 -1.09 -5.88
CA PRO A 98 -8.33 -2.08 -4.85
C PRO A 98 -9.15 -1.80 -3.58
N LYS A 99 -9.47 -2.86 -2.83
CA LYS A 99 -9.80 -2.80 -1.41
C LYS A 99 -9.01 -3.88 -0.70
N LEU A 100 -7.86 -3.48 -0.21
CA LEU A 100 -6.87 -4.33 0.43
C LEU A 100 -6.51 -3.73 1.78
N TYR A 101 -6.62 -4.56 2.81
CA TYR A 101 -6.26 -4.24 4.18
C TYR A 101 -5.20 -5.24 4.62
N LEU A 102 -4.04 -4.76 5.04
CA LEU A 102 -2.92 -5.60 5.46
C LEU A 102 -2.51 -5.23 6.89
N PHE A 103 -2.40 -6.24 7.74
CA PHE A 103 -2.03 -6.12 9.13
C PHE A 103 -0.83 -7.02 9.41
N ARG A 104 0.35 -6.43 9.55
CA ARG A 104 1.58 -7.16 9.88
C ARG A 104 1.60 -7.43 11.37
N GLU A 105 1.81 -8.68 11.74
CA GLU A 105 2.10 -9.10 13.11
C GLU A 105 3.61 -9.35 13.26
N GLU A 106 4.06 -9.79 14.44
CA GLU A 106 5.49 -10.09 14.67
C GLU A 106 6.03 -11.09 13.63
N ASN A 107 5.34 -12.22 13.47
CA ASN A 107 5.73 -13.29 12.55
C ASN A 107 4.76 -13.44 11.36
N GLY A 108 3.53 -12.95 11.50
CA GLY A 108 2.43 -13.21 10.58
C GLY A 108 1.97 -12.01 9.77
N LEU A 109 1.00 -12.27 8.89
CA LEU A 109 0.28 -11.27 8.12
C LEU A 109 -1.20 -11.66 8.12
N GLN A 110 -2.06 -10.73 8.48
CA GLN A 110 -3.48 -10.83 8.16
C GLN A 110 -3.80 -9.90 7.00
N ALA A 111 -4.47 -10.44 5.98
CA ALA A 111 -4.89 -9.69 4.81
C ALA A 111 -6.40 -9.82 4.61
N ILE A 112 -7.05 -8.71 4.26
CA ILE A 112 -8.45 -8.71 3.84
C ILE A 112 -8.52 -8.15 2.43
N VAL A 113 -9.12 -8.91 1.53
CA VAL A 113 -9.32 -8.55 0.11
C VAL A 113 -10.79 -8.70 -0.23
N GLY A 114 -11.39 -7.71 -0.87
CA GLY A 114 -12.80 -7.82 -1.25
C GLY A 114 -13.39 -6.57 -1.88
N SER A 115 -14.69 -6.37 -1.64
CA SER A 115 -15.49 -5.27 -2.19
C SER A 115 -15.61 -4.05 -1.27
N SER A 116 -15.31 -4.20 0.02
CA SER A 116 -15.52 -3.17 1.03
C SER A 116 -14.52 -2.02 0.96
N ASN A 117 -14.96 -0.83 0.57
CA ASN A 117 -14.21 0.41 0.80
C ASN A 117 -14.28 0.85 2.27
N LEU A 118 -13.36 1.74 2.70
CA LEU A 118 -13.31 2.24 4.07
C LEU A 118 -14.41 3.30 4.30
N THR A 119 -15.64 2.81 4.39
CA THR A 119 -16.87 3.58 4.62
C THR A 119 -17.72 2.86 5.64
N GLU A 120 -18.58 3.56 6.37
CA GLU A 120 -19.50 2.90 7.32
C GLU A 120 -20.32 1.78 6.66
N GLY A 121 -20.87 2.04 5.47
CA GLY A 121 -21.57 1.04 4.67
C GLY A 121 -20.69 -0.18 4.37
N GLY A 122 -19.52 0.02 3.78
CA GLY A 122 -18.61 -1.07 3.42
C GLY A 122 -18.12 -1.89 4.61
N LEU A 123 -17.97 -1.26 5.79
CA LEU A 123 -17.50 -1.92 6.99
C LEU A 123 -18.58 -2.63 7.81
N ARG A 124 -19.86 -2.21 7.71
CA ARG A 124 -20.91 -2.67 8.63
C ARG A 124 -22.25 -3.07 8.00
N ALA A 125 -22.64 -2.52 6.85
CA ALA A 125 -24.05 -2.54 6.44
C ALA A 125 -24.31 -2.94 4.97
N ASN A 126 -23.41 -2.61 4.04
CA ASN A 126 -23.56 -2.95 2.64
C ASN A 126 -23.50 -4.47 2.44
N VAL A 127 -24.15 -4.94 1.37
CA VAL A 127 -23.93 -6.28 0.83
C VAL A 127 -22.53 -6.33 0.22
N GLU A 128 -21.60 -6.97 0.93
CA GLU A 128 -20.18 -7.01 0.57
C GLU A 128 -19.72 -8.47 0.52
N VAL A 129 -18.59 -8.71 -0.14
CA VAL A 129 -17.88 -9.98 -0.07
C VAL A 129 -16.39 -9.70 0.09
N ASN A 130 -15.84 -10.22 1.17
CA ASN A 130 -14.41 -10.14 1.46
C ASN A 130 -13.89 -11.52 1.88
N VAL A 131 -12.61 -11.74 1.62
CA VAL A 131 -11.86 -12.88 2.12
C VAL A 131 -10.80 -12.35 3.07
N MET A 132 -10.86 -12.84 4.31
CA MET A 132 -9.79 -12.69 5.29
C MET A 132 -8.86 -13.88 5.17
N LEU A 133 -7.57 -13.59 4.97
CA LEU A 133 -6.48 -14.54 4.89
C LEU A 133 -5.56 -14.30 6.09
N ASP A 134 -5.35 -15.34 6.89
CA ASP A 134 -4.47 -15.29 8.05
C ASP A 134 -3.25 -16.17 7.82
N PHE A 135 -2.08 -15.54 7.78
CA PHE A 135 -0.79 -16.15 7.50
C PHE A 135 0.05 -16.15 8.78
N PRO A 136 0.25 -17.31 9.44
CA PRO A 136 1.11 -17.39 10.63
C PRO A 136 2.57 -17.02 10.37
N ASN A 137 3.01 -17.19 9.11
CA ASN A 137 4.31 -16.77 8.63
C ASN A 137 4.12 -15.80 7.47
N ALA A 138 4.56 -14.56 7.64
CA ALA A 138 4.46 -13.53 6.61
C ALA A 138 5.39 -13.78 5.41
N GLU A 139 6.33 -14.71 5.52
CA GLU A 139 7.19 -15.18 4.42
C GLU A 139 6.53 -16.25 3.53
N ASP A 140 5.28 -16.63 3.84
CA ASP A 140 4.43 -17.40 2.93
C ASP A 140 4.36 -16.76 1.54
N GLU A 141 4.40 -17.56 0.48
CA GLU A 141 4.45 -17.08 -0.90
C GLU A 141 3.26 -16.17 -1.24
N THR A 142 2.06 -16.51 -0.76
CA THR A 142 0.85 -15.73 -1.02
C THR A 142 0.86 -14.44 -0.19
N ALA A 143 1.35 -14.51 1.06
CA ALA A 143 1.53 -13.31 1.89
C ALA A 143 2.50 -12.32 1.24
N GLN A 144 3.63 -12.80 0.73
CA GLN A 144 4.60 -11.98 0.00
C GLN A 144 4.01 -11.43 -1.31
N ALA A 145 3.20 -12.20 -2.04
CA ALA A 145 2.54 -11.71 -3.25
C ALA A 145 1.60 -10.52 -2.96
N LEU A 146 0.90 -10.53 -1.81
CA LEU A 146 0.03 -9.43 -1.37
C LEU A 146 0.83 -8.19 -0.93
N LEU A 147 1.94 -8.40 -0.20
CA LEU A 147 2.86 -7.32 0.17
C LEU A 147 3.49 -6.69 -1.07
N ASP A 148 3.98 -7.50 -2.00
CA ASP A 148 4.53 -7.06 -3.28
C ASP A 148 3.49 -6.29 -4.10
N PHE A 149 2.23 -6.73 -4.09
CA PHE A 149 1.14 -6.04 -4.77
C PHE A 149 0.89 -4.65 -4.15
N TYR A 150 0.84 -4.55 -2.82
CA TYR A 150 0.72 -3.26 -2.14
C TYR A 150 1.89 -2.33 -2.48
N THR A 151 3.13 -2.84 -2.45
CA THR A 151 4.34 -2.10 -2.82
C THR A 151 4.24 -1.57 -4.26
N ARG A 152 3.80 -2.40 -5.22
CA ARG A 152 3.58 -1.95 -6.62
C ARG A 152 2.52 -0.84 -6.72
N LEU A 153 1.43 -0.92 -5.95
CA LEU A 153 0.43 0.14 -5.92
C LEU A 153 1.02 1.45 -5.39
N LYS A 154 1.73 1.38 -4.25
CA LYS A 154 2.33 2.52 -3.57
C LYS A 154 3.31 3.31 -4.46
N PHE A 155 4.08 2.61 -5.28
CA PHE A 155 5.09 3.21 -6.16
C PHE A 155 4.64 3.31 -7.63
N SER A 156 3.34 3.13 -7.89
CA SER A 156 2.79 3.31 -9.24
C SER A 156 2.78 4.78 -9.65
N GLN A 157 2.81 5.02 -10.97
CA GLN A 157 2.65 6.36 -11.51
C GLN A 157 1.27 6.90 -11.12
N GLY A 158 1.24 8.11 -10.55
CA GLY A 158 0.01 8.73 -10.05
C GLY A 158 -0.11 8.73 -8.53
N CYS A 159 0.82 8.08 -7.81
CA CYS A 159 0.93 8.20 -6.36
C CYS A 159 1.67 9.47 -5.93
N PHE A 160 1.07 10.23 -5.01
CA PHE A 160 1.65 11.45 -4.45
C PHE A 160 1.23 11.64 -2.99
N VAL A 161 1.99 12.44 -2.25
CA VAL A 161 1.64 12.86 -0.89
C VAL A 161 0.87 14.18 -0.96
N PRO A 162 -0.40 14.24 -0.52
CA PRO A 162 -1.18 15.46 -0.58
C PRO A 162 -0.71 16.48 0.47
N ASP A 163 -0.82 17.76 0.12
CA ASP A 163 -0.76 18.88 1.08
C ASP A 163 -2.15 19.47 1.34
N GLU A 164 -2.25 20.36 2.32
CA GLU A 164 -3.54 20.98 2.70
C GLU A 164 -4.18 21.70 1.51
N ALA A 165 -3.40 22.46 0.75
CA ALA A 165 -3.91 23.21 -0.39
C ALA A 165 -4.44 22.32 -1.51
N TYR A 166 -3.83 21.15 -1.75
CA TYR A 166 -4.39 20.13 -2.65
C TYR A 166 -5.73 19.62 -2.15
N ILE A 167 -5.83 19.29 -0.86
CA ILE A 167 -7.07 18.78 -0.25
C ILE A 167 -8.20 19.80 -0.40
N GLU A 168 -7.93 21.09 -0.20
CA GLU A 168 -8.92 22.16 -0.41
C GLU A 168 -9.34 22.30 -1.88
N GLN A 169 -8.42 22.14 -2.83
CA GLN A 169 -8.75 22.16 -4.26
C GLN A 169 -9.59 20.94 -4.65
N TYR A 170 -9.21 19.75 -4.20
CA TYR A 170 -9.96 18.51 -4.40
C TYR A 170 -11.37 18.63 -3.82
N ALA A 171 -11.52 19.23 -2.63
CA ALA A 171 -12.82 19.45 -2.00
C ALA A 171 -13.80 20.20 -2.91
N ARG A 172 -13.36 21.32 -3.50
CA ARG A 172 -14.18 22.13 -4.41
C ARG A 172 -14.64 21.33 -5.64
N VAL A 173 -13.76 20.51 -6.21
CA VAL A 173 -14.08 19.67 -7.36
C VAL A 173 -15.07 18.58 -6.98
N ALA A 174 -14.79 17.85 -5.89
CA ALA A 174 -15.64 16.76 -5.41
C ALA A 174 -17.04 17.25 -5.02
N GLU A 175 -17.16 18.39 -4.34
CA GLU A 175 -18.43 19.02 -3.99
C GLU A 175 -19.24 19.38 -5.25
N ARG A 176 -18.59 19.97 -6.26
CA ARG A 176 -19.25 20.34 -7.52
C ARG A 176 -19.76 19.11 -8.27
N VAL A 177 -18.97 18.03 -8.33
CA VAL A 177 -19.39 16.75 -8.93
C VAL A 177 -20.61 16.19 -8.20
N ARG A 178 -20.56 16.15 -6.86
CA ARG A 178 -21.66 15.64 -6.02
C ARG A 178 -22.93 16.47 -6.17
N ALA A 179 -22.83 17.80 -6.16
CA ALA A 179 -23.97 18.71 -6.24
C ALA A 179 -24.64 18.69 -7.63
N THR A 180 -23.85 18.64 -8.70
CA THR A 180 -24.39 18.71 -10.06
C THR A 180 -24.74 17.36 -10.66
N ARG A 181 -24.23 16.26 -10.09
CA ARG A 181 -24.24 14.90 -10.68
C ARG A 181 -23.68 14.85 -12.10
N LYS A 182 -22.89 15.86 -12.48
CA LYS A 182 -22.20 15.94 -13.77
C LYS A 182 -20.72 15.63 -13.57
N ALA A 183 -20.05 15.31 -14.68
CA ALA A 183 -18.60 15.21 -14.70
C ALA A 183 -17.97 16.51 -14.17
N ALA A 184 -16.81 16.35 -13.54
CA ALA A 184 -16.04 17.49 -13.04
C ALA A 184 -15.69 18.47 -14.17
N ASP A 185 -15.59 19.74 -13.80
CA ASP A 185 -15.16 20.80 -14.71
C ASP A 185 -13.75 20.50 -15.25
N ALA A 186 -13.60 20.50 -16.57
CA ALA A 186 -12.38 20.02 -17.22
C ALA A 186 -11.15 20.85 -16.85
N ASP A 187 -11.31 22.17 -16.67
CA ASP A 187 -10.22 23.06 -16.28
C ASP A 187 -9.83 22.81 -14.82
N ALA A 188 -10.80 22.67 -13.92
CA ALA A 188 -10.53 22.34 -12.52
C ALA A 188 -9.84 20.97 -12.35
N VAL A 189 -10.24 19.97 -13.14
CA VAL A 189 -9.59 18.63 -13.14
C VAL A 189 -8.15 18.71 -13.65
N LYS A 190 -7.94 19.54 -14.68
CA LYS A 190 -6.61 19.77 -15.26
C LYS A 190 -5.70 20.50 -14.28
N ASP A 191 -6.21 21.48 -13.55
CA ASP A 191 -5.45 22.20 -12.52
C ASP A 191 -5.00 21.26 -11.39
N LEU A 192 -5.89 20.36 -10.93
CA LEU A 192 -5.49 19.28 -10.01
C LEU A 192 -4.36 18.43 -10.60
N ALA A 193 -4.40 18.13 -11.91
CA ALA A 193 -3.42 17.25 -12.55
C ALA A 193 -2.05 17.90 -12.69
N VAL A 194 -2.03 19.21 -12.85
CA VAL A 194 -0.79 19.98 -12.81
C VAL A 194 -0.22 19.97 -11.39
N ARG A 195 -1.05 20.20 -10.37
CA ARG A 195 -0.60 20.22 -8.97
C ARG A 195 -0.06 18.87 -8.51
N GLU A 196 -0.72 17.77 -8.85
CA GLU A 196 -0.29 16.42 -8.44
C GLU A 196 1.10 16.06 -8.91
N LYS A 197 1.50 16.52 -10.10
CA LYS A 197 2.85 16.33 -10.63
C LYS A 197 3.90 17.18 -9.89
N ALA A 198 3.47 18.25 -9.24
CA ALA A 198 4.33 19.13 -8.45
C ALA A 198 4.40 18.71 -6.97
N LEU A 199 3.49 17.84 -6.52
CA LEU A 199 3.49 17.31 -5.15
C LEU A 199 4.58 16.25 -4.96
N PRO A 200 5.05 16.04 -3.71
CA PRO A 200 6.03 15.01 -3.41
C PRO A 200 5.56 13.64 -3.91
N GLN A 201 6.35 13.02 -4.79
CA GLN A 201 6.11 11.67 -5.27
C GLN A 201 6.64 10.67 -4.25
N VAL A 202 6.02 9.50 -4.19
CA VAL A 202 6.46 8.43 -3.30
C VAL A 202 7.67 7.74 -3.92
N VAL A 203 8.81 7.80 -3.24
CA VAL A 203 10.05 7.13 -3.67
C VAL A 203 10.26 5.90 -2.78
N PRO A 204 10.56 4.71 -3.35
CA PRO A 204 10.85 3.55 -2.53
C PRO A 204 12.09 3.75 -1.68
N SER A 205 12.06 3.21 -0.47
CA SER A 205 13.21 3.10 0.43
C SER A 205 13.43 1.64 0.82
N ALA A 206 14.61 1.31 1.37
CA ALA A 206 14.88 -0.03 1.88
C ALA A 206 13.86 -0.49 2.94
N ARG A 207 13.24 0.44 3.67
CA ARG A 207 12.21 0.16 4.69
C ARG A 207 10.90 -0.36 4.09
N ASP A 208 10.65 -0.05 2.82
CA ASP A 208 9.42 -0.46 2.12
C ASP A 208 9.51 -1.90 1.57
N LEU A 209 10.73 -2.41 1.39
CA LEU A 209 10.96 -3.77 0.90
C LEU A 209 10.67 -4.80 1.98
N SER A 210 10.11 -5.95 1.59
CA SER A 210 9.88 -7.10 2.48
C SER A 210 10.40 -8.39 1.87
N GLY A 211 10.58 -9.40 2.73
CA GLY A 211 11.00 -10.74 2.36
C GLY A 211 12.10 -10.80 1.31
N TRP A 212 11.80 -11.43 0.17
CA TRP A 212 12.74 -11.62 -0.92
C TRP A 212 13.32 -10.31 -1.47
N GLN A 213 12.51 -9.26 -1.61
CA GLN A 213 12.98 -7.97 -2.09
C GLN A 213 14.02 -7.37 -1.16
N ARG A 214 13.73 -7.37 0.16
CA ARG A 214 14.65 -6.87 1.18
C ARG A 214 15.94 -7.69 1.21
N LEU A 215 15.81 -9.01 1.18
CA LEU A 215 16.94 -9.93 1.27
C LEU A 215 17.88 -9.75 0.07
N VAL A 216 17.35 -9.76 -1.16
CA VAL A 216 18.15 -9.55 -2.38
C VAL A 216 18.73 -8.13 -2.40
N TYR A 217 17.94 -7.10 -2.09
CA TYR A 217 18.39 -5.71 -2.08
C TYR A 217 19.58 -5.49 -1.14
N SER A 218 19.56 -6.13 0.04
CA SER A 218 20.64 -6.04 1.04
C SER A 218 21.98 -6.63 0.59
N ARG A 219 21.97 -7.46 -0.46
CA ARG A 219 23.15 -8.13 -1.03
C ARG A 219 23.58 -7.55 -2.37
N LEU A 220 22.90 -6.52 -2.89
CA LEU A 220 23.29 -5.89 -4.14
C LEU A 220 24.65 -5.19 -4.00
N PRO A 221 25.60 -5.46 -4.91
CA PRO A 221 26.84 -4.69 -4.98
C PRO A 221 26.58 -3.20 -5.25
N THR A 222 27.51 -2.34 -4.85
CA THR A 222 27.52 -0.93 -5.26
C THR A 222 27.92 -0.82 -6.73
N GLY A 223 27.36 0.14 -7.47
CA GLY A 223 27.64 0.31 -8.89
C GLY A 223 27.03 -0.79 -9.78
N LYS A 224 27.80 -1.27 -10.76
CA LYS A 224 27.38 -2.28 -11.74
C LYS A 224 27.65 -3.70 -11.25
N PHE A 225 26.75 -4.63 -11.52
CA PHE A 225 26.86 -6.04 -11.14
C PHE A 225 26.14 -6.96 -12.12
N ALA A 226 26.50 -8.24 -12.13
CA ALA A 226 25.82 -9.29 -12.87
C ALA A 226 24.87 -10.07 -11.97
N THR A 227 23.82 -10.65 -12.55
CA THR A 227 22.92 -11.59 -11.86
C THR A 227 23.70 -12.72 -11.18
N SER A 228 24.75 -13.22 -11.84
CA SER A 228 25.59 -14.31 -11.34
C SER A 228 26.33 -13.96 -10.06
N ASP A 229 26.62 -12.67 -9.82
CA ASP A 229 27.30 -12.22 -8.60
C ASP A 229 26.44 -12.53 -7.36
N LEU A 230 25.12 -12.58 -7.53
CA LEU A 230 24.19 -12.90 -6.45
C LEU A 230 24.07 -14.40 -6.17
N TYR A 231 24.53 -15.27 -7.07
CA TYR A 231 24.45 -16.72 -6.86
C TYR A 231 25.36 -17.20 -5.73
N ALA A 232 26.38 -16.42 -5.38
CA ALA A 232 27.19 -16.65 -4.18
C ALA A 232 26.35 -16.64 -2.87
N PHE A 233 25.21 -15.94 -2.86
CA PHE A 233 24.31 -15.85 -1.71
C PHE A 233 23.19 -16.90 -1.71
N VAL A 234 23.16 -17.83 -2.69
CA VAL A 234 22.15 -18.91 -2.74
C VAL A 234 22.07 -19.71 -1.43
N PRO A 235 23.18 -20.12 -0.78
CA PRO A 235 23.09 -20.83 0.50
C PRO A 235 22.46 -20.00 1.62
N GLU A 236 22.72 -18.70 1.67
CA GLU A 236 22.11 -17.78 2.62
C GLU A 236 20.61 -17.65 2.37
N PHE A 237 20.22 -17.45 1.11
CA PHE A 237 18.82 -17.28 0.73
C PHE A 237 18.01 -18.57 0.92
N GLN A 238 18.60 -19.75 0.68
CA GLN A 238 17.99 -21.05 0.97
C GLN A 238 17.73 -21.21 2.47
N LYS A 239 18.63 -20.71 3.33
CA LYS A 239 18.41 -20.76 4.78
C LYS A 239 17.24 -19.88 5.22
N ALA A 240 17.06 -18.72 4.58
CA ALA A 240 15.92 -17.83 4.83
C ALA A 240 14.60 -18.39 4.28
N TYR A 241 14.65 -19.09 3.15
CA TYR A 241 13.49 -19.72 2.49
C TYR A 241 13.74 -21.21 2.20
N PRO A 242 13.71 -22.09 3.24
CA PRO A 242 14.10 -23.50 3.10
C PRO A 242 13.25 -24.28 2.09
N GLU A 243 11.98 -23.92 1.95
CA GLU A 243 11.02 -24.60 1.08
C GLU A 243 11.16 -24.20 -0.40
N ASN A 244 11.95 -23.17 -0.73
CA ASN A 244 12.09 -22.72 -2.11
C ASN A 244 13.20 -23.50 -2.83
N ALA A 245 12.84 -24.35 -3.78
CA ALA A 245 13.79 -25.15 -4.56
C ALA A 245 14.46 -24.39 -5.74
N ASN A 246 14.06 -23.13 -6.00
CA ASN A 246 14.42 -22.39 -7.21
C ASN A 246 15.02 -21.00 -6.90
N ILE A 247 15.98 -20.94 -5.98
CA ILE A 247 16.57 -19.70 -5.46
C ILE A 247 17.11 -18.79 -6.57
N GLU A 248 17.89 -19.31 -7.53
CA GLU A 248 18.44 -18.50 -8.62
C GLU A 248 17.35 -17.89 -9.52
N ALA A 249 16.29 -18.65 -9.80
CA ALA A 249 15.15 -18.13 -10.55
C ALA A 249 14.42 -17.04 -9.75
N LYS A 250 14.32 -17.21 -8.42
CA LYS A 250 13.74 -16.21 -7.54
C LYS A 250 14.58 -14.93 -7.48
N ILE A 251 15.91 -15.03 -7.44
CA ILE A 251 16.81 -13.87 -7.55
C ILE A 251 16.52 -13.09 -8.84
N ARG A 252 16.44 -13.79 -9.98
CA ARG A 252 16.12 -13.16 -11.27
C ARG A 252 14.78 -12.45 -11.23
N GLN A 253 13.74 -13.10 -10.68
CA GLN A 253 12.42 -12.50 -10.52
C GLN A 253 12.47 -11.22 -9.67
N VAL A 254 13.16 -11.27 -8.53
CA VAL A 254 13.26 -10.14 -7.60
C VAL A 254 14.03 -8.97 -8.19
N LEU A 255 15.08 -9.20 -8.98
CA LEU A 255 15.77 -8.13 -9.70
C LEU A 255 14.85 -7.39 -10.69
N GLN A 256 13.93 -8.11 -11.35
CA GLN A 256 12.91 -7.46 -12.18
C GLN A 256 11.97 -6.60 -11.33
N GLN A 257 11.53 -7.10 -10.16
CA GLN A 257 10.69 -6.32 -9.24
C GLN A 257 11.41 -5.05 -8.75
N LEU A 258 12.67 -5.16 -8.34
CA LEU A 258 13.47 -4.02 -7.88
C LEU A 258 13.68 -3.00 -9.02
N ARG A 259 13.80 -3.46 -10.27
CA ARG A 259 13.84 -2.58 -11.45
C ARG A 259 12.54 -1.83 -11.65
N ASP A 260 11.41 -2.53 -11.51
CA ASP A 260 10.09 -1.91 -11.68
C ASP A 260 9.80 -0.89 -10.58
N LEU A 261 10.45 -1.02 -9.42
CA LEU A 261 10.48 -0.02 -8.35
C LEU A 261 11.50 1.12 -8.60
N GLY A 262 12.34 1.03 -9.63
CA GLY A 262 13.38 2.02 -9.91
C GLY A 262 14.59 1.96 -8.97
N LEU A 263 14.74 0.87 -8.21
CA LEU A 263 15.87 0.65 -7.29
C LEU A 263 17.12 0.13 -8.00
N VAL A 264 16.95 -0.49 -9.16
CA VAL A 264 18.04 -0.94 -10.04
C VAL A 264 17.71 -0.66 -11.51
N HIS A 265 18.73 -0.51 -12.34
CA HIS A 265 18.61 -0.42 -13.80
C HIS A 265 19.13 -1.70 -14.44
N HIS A 266 18.38 -2.23 -15.41
CA HIS A 266 18.85 -3.37 -16.21
C HIS A 266 19.65 -2.84 -17.41
N LEU A 267 20.93 -3.23 -17.50
CA LEU A 267 21.85 -2.80 -18.56
C LEU A 267 21.87 -3.77 -19.76
N GLY A 268 21.31 -4.97 -19.60
CA GLY A 268 21.27 -6.02 -20.62
C GLY A 268 22.16 -7.21 -20.28
N ARG A 269 21.90 -8.38 -20.89
CA ARG A 269 22.68 -9.63 -20.69
C ARG A 269 22.85 -10.06 -19.22
N GLY A 270 21.89 -9.72 -18.37
CA GLY A 270 21.95 -10.03 -16.94
C GLY A 270 22.85 -9.09 -16.14
N GLU A 271 23.27 -7.96 -16.71
CA GLU A 271 23.95 -6.86 -16.04
C GLU A 271 22.95 -5.82 -15.52
N TRP A 272 23.28 -5.27 -14.37
CA TRP A 272 22.45 -4.38 -13.58
C TRP A 272 23.29 -3.25 -12.99
N GLN A 273 22.63 -2.17 -12.59
CA GLN A 273 23.23 -1.07 -11.85
C GLN A 273 22.31 -0.66 -10.71
N LEU A 274 22.85 -0.51 -9.50
CA LEU A 274 22.10 0.03 -8.38
C LEU A 274 21.75 1.51 -8.63
N ASN A 275 20.52 1.91 -8.31
CA ASN A 275 20.17 3.32 -8.33
C ASN A 275 20.64 4.00 -7.03
N GLU A 276 21.77 4.73 -7.11
CA GLU A 276 22.39 5.40 -5.95
C GLU A 276 21.60 6.62 -5.45
N SER A 277 20.56 7.06 -6.16
CA SER A 277 19.69 8.15 -5.70
C SER A 277 18.70 7.73 -4.61
N VAL A 278 18.69 6.45 -4.22
CA VAL A 278 17.79 5.90 -3.21
C VAL A 278 18.57 5.52 -1.97
N GLU A 279 18.21 6.11 -0.82
CA GLU A 279 18.84 5.79 0.46
C GLU A 279 18.70 4.29 0.81
N ARG A 280 19.82 3.70 1.26
CA ARG A 280 19.88 2.34 1.80
C ARG A 280 19.47 2.30 3.27
#